data_AF-A0A1X0AEG5-F1
#
_entry.id   AF-A0A1X0AEG5-F1
#
_cell.length_a   1.000
_cell.length_b   1.000
_cell.length_c   1.000
_cell.angle_alpha   90.00
_cell.angle_beta   90.00
_cell.angle_gamma   90.00
#
_symmetry.space_group_name_H-M   'P 1'
#
loop_
_entity.id
_entity.type
_entity.pdbx_description
1 polymer ?
#
loop_
_entity_poly.entity_id
_entity_poly.type
_entity_poly.pdbx_seq_one_letter_code
_entity_poly.pdbx_strand_id
1 'polypeptide(L)'
;MRSAIAIVPSAPVLVPELMGSAAAELTDLRAAVVAAAQTLPARWVVVGVGDADAVIGSESAGTFAGYGVDVAVALGPGCPQAPTELPLSALVAGWIRGQANPEAAAEVRMYADSHTADAAQAHGRRLRALIDDAADPVGVLVVADGAHTLTASAPGGYDPESGAIQSALDDALAVGDAAALLRLPEWIVGRVAYQVLAGLTEPGPAGARELYRGAPYGVGYFAGVWHP
;
A
#
# COMPACT_ATOMS: atom_id res chain seq x y z
N MET A 1 -8.37 10.69 -18.51
CA MET A 1 -7.05 10.02 -18.48
C MET A 1 -7.09 9.05 -17.32
N ARG A 2 -6.69 7.79 -17.50
CA ARG A 2 -6.63 6.84 -16.38
C ARG A 2 -5.48 7.24 -15.45
N SER A 3 -5.79 7.53 -14.19
CA SER A 3 -4.80 8.00 -13.21
C SER A 3 -3.85 6.87 -12.80
N ALA A 4 -2.65 7.24 -12.34
CA ALA A 4 -1.67 6.28 -11.86
C ALA A 4 -2.14 5.51 -10.61
N ILE A 5 -1.58 4.31 -10.46
CA ILE A 5 -1.69 3.48 -9.26
C ILE A 5 -0.29 3.36 -8.66
N ALA A 6 -0.09 3.85 -7.44
CA ALA A 6 1.13 3.68 -6.69
C ALA A 6 1.02 2.46 -5.76
N ILE A 7 2.06 1.64 -5.69
CA ILE A 7 2.15 0.46 -4.84
C ILE A 7 3.27 0.71 -3.84
N VAL A 8 2.98 0.57 -2.55
CA VAL A 8 3.88 0.90 -1.44
C VAL A 8 3.71 -0.11 -0.30
N PRO A 9 4.73 -0.32 0.56
CA PRO A 9 4.61 -1.19 1.71
C PRO A 9 3.72 -0.57 2.81
N SER A 10 3.15 -1.43 3.65
CA SER A 10 2.37 -1.09 4.87
C SER A 10 3.25 -1.00 6.12
N ALA A 11 4.56 -0.84 5.93
CA ALA A 11 5.51 -1.04 7.01
C ALA A 11 5.72 0.22 7.88
N PRO A 12 5.57 0.14 9.22
CA PRO A 12 5.82 1.29 10.11
C PRO A 12 7.26 1.78 10.03
N VAL A 13 8.21 0.91 9.65
CA VAL A 13 9.63 1.26 9.48
C VAL A 13 9.88 2.32 8.41
N LEU A 14 8.87 2.63 7.57
CA LEU A 14 8.89 3.79 6.68
C LEU A 14 8.94 5.12 7.43
N VAL A 15 8.49 5.19 8.68
CA VAL A 15 8.51 6.41 9.49
C VAL A 15 9.89 6.53 10.16
N PRO A 16 10.74 7.52 9.79
CA PRO A 16 12.11 7.63 10.29
C PRO A 16 12.21 7.67 11.82
N GLU A 17 11.25 8.31 12.47
CA GLU A 17 11.17 8.46 13.92
C GLU A 17 11.05 7.12 14.64
N LEU A 18 10.41 6.12 14.02
CA LEU A 18 10.32 4.75 14.55
C LEU A 18 11.66 3.99 14.47
N MET A 19 12.56 4.40 13.58
CA MET A 19 13.82 3.71 13.32
C MET A 19 15.03 4.31 14.03
N GLY A 20 14.92 5.53 14.55
CA GLY A 20 16.01 6.22 15.25
C GLY A 20 17.30 6.23 14.41
N SER A 21 18.41 5.71 14.96
CA SER A 21 19.71 5.68 14.26
C SER A 21 19.73 4.77 13.02
N ALA A 22 18.82 3.81 12.92
CA ALA A 22 18.70 2.91 11.76
C ALA A 22 17.91 3.53 10.60
N ALA A 23 17.37 4.76 10.78
CA ALA A 23 16.56 5.40 9.75
C ALA A 23 17.28 5.47 8.39
N ALA A 24 18.60 5.69 8.37
CA ALA A 24 19.39 5.78 7.14
C ALA A 24 19.33 4.50 6.29
N GLU A 25 19.12 3.33 6.89
CA GLU A 25 19.08 2.03 6.20
C GLU A 25 17.91 1.92 5.20
N LEU A 26 16.83 2.68 5.44
CA LEU A 26 15.61 2.66 4.63
C LEU A 26 15.45 3.91 3.75
N THR A 27 16.53 4.66 3.52
CA THR A 27 16.49 5.90 2.73
C THR A 27 16.01 5.65 1.30
N ASP A 28 16.56 4.65 0.62
CA ASP A 28 16.20 4.35 -0.76
C ASP A 28 14.75 3.86 -0.87
N LEU A 29 14.31 3.02 0.08
CA LEU A 29 12.91 2.58 0.15
C LEU A 29 11.96 3.76 0.33
N ARG A 30 12.22 4.64 1.30
CA ARG A 30 11.36 5.83 1.52
C ARG A 30 11.35 6.75 0.31
N ALA A 31 12.50 6.97 -0.34
CA ALA A 31 12.57 7.78 -1.55
C ALA A 31 11.71 7.18 -2.68
N ALA A 32 11.75 5.87 -2.88
CA ALA A 32 10.94 5.17 -3.86
C ALA A 32 9.44 5.24 -3.56
N VAL A 33 9.05 5.09 -2.28
CA VAL A 33 7.65 5.23 -1.83
C VAL A 33 7.11 6.64 -2.10
N VAL A 34 7.87 7.67 -1.74
CA VAL A 34 7.49 9.07 -2.01
C VAL A 34 7.40 9.33 -3.52
N ALA A 35 8.38 8.86 -4.30
CA ALA A 35 8.38 9.02 -5.76
C ALA A 35 7.20 8.30 -6.44
N ALA A 36 6.77 7.14 -5.93
CA ALA A 36 5.57 6.46 -6.43
C ALA A 36 4.32 7.30 -6.17
N ALA A 37 4.13 7.77 -4.94
CA ALA A 37 2.97 8.55 -4.53
C ALA A 37 2.88 9.93 -5.19
N GLN A 38 4.02 10.55 -5.53
CA GLN A 38 4.07 11.81 -6.29
C GLN A 38 3.47 11.71 -7.70
N THR A 39 3.26 10.49 -8.21
CA THR A 39 2.58 10.29 -9.50
C THR A 39 1.06 10.40 -9.42
N LEU A 40 0.49 10.43 -8.21
CA LEU A 40 -0.94 10.48 -7.98
C LEU A 40 -1.49 11.92 -8.07
N PRO A 41 -2.74 12.11 -8.56
CA PRO A 41 -3.42 13.41 -8.56
C PRO A 41 -3.80 13.85 -7.14
N ALA A 42 -4.57 14.94 -6.98
CA ALA A 42 -4.97 15.43 -5.67
C ALA A 42 -6.04 14.57 -4.96
N ARG A 43 -6.71 13.63 -5.65
CA ARG A 43 -7.73 12.76 -5.04
C ARG A 43 -7.27 11.31 -5.07
N TRP A 44 -7.16 10.69 -3.91
CA TRP A 44 -6.66 9.33 -3.74
C TRP A 44 -7.76 8.40 -3.23
N VAL A 45 -7.79 7.19 -3.76
CA VAL A 45 -8.34 6.04 -3.04
C VAL A 45 -7.18 5.18 -2.56
N VAL A 46 -7.12 4.90 -1.27
CA VAL A 46 -6.14 4.01 -0.68
C VAL A 46 -6.74 2.63 -0.53
N VAL A 47 -6.04 1.59 -0.96
CA VAL A 47 -6.41 0.19 -0.77
C VAL A 47 -5.53 -0.38 0.33
N GLY A 48 -6.14 -0.79 1.44
CA GLY A 48 -5.46 -1.43 2.56
C GLY A 48 -6.16 -2.72 2.99
N VAL A 49 -5.48 -3.49 3.85
CA VAL A 49 -6.00 -4.76 4.41
C VAL A 49 -6.13 -4.62 5.93
N GLY A 50 -7.19 -5.21 6.49
CA GLY A 50 -7.43 -5.29 7.94
C GLY A 50 -8.44 -6.38 8.28
N ASP A 51 -8.91 -6.42 9.53
CA ASP A 51 -9.80 -7.50 10.02
C ASP A 51 -11.20 -7.48 9.40
N ALA A 52 -11.64 -6.32 8.89
CA ALA A 52 -12.96 -6.13 8.32
C ALA A 52 -12.95 -5.05 7.22
N ASP A 53 -13.97 -5.10 6.36
CA ASP A 53 -14.22 -4.05 5.38
C ASP A 53 -14.59 -2.74 6.08
N ALA A 54 -13.94 -1.65 5.69
CA ALA A 54 -14.23 -0.32 6.22
C ALA A 54 -13.90 0.78 5.19
N VAL A 55 -14.56 1.93 5.33
CA VAL A 55 -14.21 3.15 4.59
C VAL A 55 -13.88 4.24 5.60
N ILE A 56 -12.70 4.84 5.44
CA ILE A 56 -12.22 5.93 6.30
C ILE A 56 -12.09 7.17 5.41
N GLY A 57 -12.83 8.22 5.74
CA GLY A 57 -12.88 9.44 4.96
C GLY A 57 -11.64 10.31 5.15
N SER A 58 -11.37 11.18 4.17
CA SER A 58 -10.22 12.08 4.13
C SER A 58 -10.19 13.11 5.26
N GLU A 59 -11.31 13.30 5.97
CA GLU A 59 -11.39 14.13 7.17
C GLU A 59 -10.63 13.54 8.37
N SER A 60 -10.30 12.24 8.34
CA SER A 60 -9.71 11.55 9.49
C SER A 60 -8.23 11.87 9.71
N ALA A 61 -7.82 11.84 10.98
CA ALA A 61 -6.44 12.00 11.42
C ALA A 61 -6.07 10.90 12.45
N GLY A 62 -4.79 10.54 12.51
CA GLY A 62 -4.28 9.51 13.42
C GLY A 62 -2.86 9.84 13.88
N THR A 63 -2.28 8.96 14.69
CA THR A 63 -0.90 9.09 15.17
C THR A 63 -0.22 7.73 15.24
N PHE A 64 1.10 7.71 15.03
CA PHE A 64 1.94 6.54 15.29
C PHE A 64 2.21 6.29 16.79
N ALA A 65 1.53 6.99 17.71
CA ALA A 65 1.73 6.82 19.16
C ALA A 65 1.54 5.36 19.61
N GLY A 66 0.63 4.62 18.95
CA GLY A 66 0.45 3.17 19.16
C GLY A 66 1.66 2.30 18.77
N TYR A 67 2.59 2.85 17.99
CA TYR A 67 3.86 2.25 17.57
C TYR A 67 5.07 2.84 18.32
N GLY A 68 4.84 3.75 19.27
CA GLY A 68 5.87 4.27 20.17
C GLY A 68 6.41 5.66 19.83
N VAL A 69 5.91 6.34 18.79
CA VAL A 69 6.29 7.73 18.47
C VAL A 69 5.07 8.59 18.17
N ASP A 70 5.02 9.81 18.70
CA ASP A 70 3.90 10.72 18.48
C ASP A 70 4.04 11.50 17.16
N VAL A 71 3.95 10.77 16.04
CA VAL A 71 3.92 11.34 14.70
C VAL A 71 2.48 11.37 14.22
N ALA A 72 1.89 12.56 14.22
CA ALA A 72 0.54 12.79 13.71
C ALA A 72 0.49 12.75 12.18
N VAL A 73 -0.60 12.18 11.65
CA VAL A 73 -0.89 12.10 10.21
C VAL A 73 -2.34 12.45 9.95
N ALA A 74 -2.62 12.95 8.74
CA ALA A 74 -3.97 13.28 8.30
C ALA A 74 -4.20 12.73 6.88
N LEU A 75 -5.42 12.28 6.60
CA LEU A 75 -5.82 11.77 5.28
C LEU A 75 -6.23 12.88 4.30
N GLY A 76 -6.39 14.12 4.76
CA GLY A 76 -6.81 15.25 3.94
C GLY A 76 -6.20 16.59 4.39
N PRO A 77 -6.30 17.63 3.55
CA PRO A 77 -5.68 18.92 3.83
C PRO A 77 -6.42 19.63 4.96
N GLY A 78 -5.69 20.42 5.73
CA GLY A 78 -6.27 21.33 6.72
C GLY A 78 -6.98 20.68 7.90
N CYS A 79 -6.68 19.42 8.26
CA CYS A 79 -7.35 18.74 9.37
C CYS A 79 -6.85 19.22 10.75
N PRO A 80 -7.71 19.85 11.58
CA PRO A 80 -7.42 20.18 12.98
C PRO A 80 -8.16 19.22 13.93
N GLN A 81 -8.47 17.99 13.50
CA GLN A 81 -9.17 17.03 14.34
C GLN A 81 -8.21 16.31 15.28
N ALA A 82 -8.70 15.98 16.47
CA ALA A 82 -7.98 15.14 17.41
C ALA A 82 -7.70 13.78 16.76
N PRO A 83 -6.44 13.28 16.80
CA PRO A 83 -6.11 11.97 16.27
C PRO A 83 -7.01 10.88 16.84
N THR A 84 -7.53 10.01 15.98
CA THR A 84 -8.24 8.78 16.37
C THR A 84 -7.35 7.56 16.11
N GLU A 85 -7.75 6.41 16.65
CA GLU A 85 -7.14 5.14 16.26
C GLU A 85 -7.47 4.86 14.79
N LEU A 86 -6.44 4.57 14.00
CA LEU A 86 -6.56 4.24 12.58
C LEU A 86 -5.77 2.95 12.29
N PRO A 87 -6.24 2.10 11.36
CA PRO A 87 -5.46 0.96 10.89
C PRO A 87 -4.11 1.39 10.31
N LEU A 88 -3.10 0.52 10.42
CA LEU A 88 -1.74 0.82 9.96
C LEU A 88 -1.69 1.32 8.50
N SER A 89 -2.44 0.67 7.60
CA SER A 89 -2.50 1.08 6.19
C SER A 89 -2.97 2.53 6.02
N ALA A 90 -3.89 3.00 6.87
CA ALA A 90 -4.35 4.39 6.87
C ALA A 90 -3.31 5.35 7.47
N LEU A 91 -2.61 4.95 8.54
CA LEU A 91 -1.52 5.74 9.12
C LEU A 91 -0.37 5.93 8.13
N VAL A 92 0.06 4.84 7.47
CA VAL A 92 1.10 4.85 6.44
C VAL A 92 0.67 5.70 5.25
N ALA A 93 -0.58 5.58 4.77
CA ALA A 93 -1.09 6.42 3.70
C ALA A 93 -1.10 7.91 4.06
N GLY A 94 -1.53 8.27 5.29
CA GLY A 94 -1.48 9.64 5.78
C GLY A 94 -0.06 10.20 5.87
N TRP A 95 0.90 9.37 6.29
CA TRP A 95 2.32 9.74 6.30
C TRP A 95 2.85 9.98 4.88
N ILE A 96 2.64 9.03 3.96
CA ILE A 96 3.06 9.13 2.55
C ILE A 96 2.46 10.36 1.89
N ARG A 97 1.17 10.62 2.10
CA ARG A 97 0.47 11.82 1.64
C ARG A 97 1.17 13.09 2.10
N GLY A 98 1.48 13.19 3.41
CA GLY A 98 2.19 14.33 3.97
C GLY A 98 3.58 14.59 3.36
N GLN A 99 4.23 13.54 2.84
CA GLN A 99 5.54 13.67 2.18
C GLN A 99 5.44 13.93 0.67
N ALA A 100 4.47 13.32 0.00
CA ALA A 100 4.37 13.31 -1.45
C ALA A 100 3.44 14.39 -2.02
N ASN A 101 2.30 14.63 -1.38
CA ASN A 101 1.32 15.62 -1.80
C ASN A 101 0.46 16.08 -0.60
N PRO A 102 0.93 17.08 0.18
CA PRO A 102 0.23 17.58 1.37
C PRO A 102 -1.15 18.21 1.11
N GLU A 103 -1.52 18.43 -0.14
CA GLU A 103 -2.83 18.98 -0.54
C GLU A 103 -3.81 17.88 -0.99
N ALA A 104 -3.35 16.63 -1.18
CA ALA A 104 -4.20 15.55 -1.64
C ALA A 104 -5.26 15.17 -0.59
N ALA A 105 -6.40 14.62 -0.99
CA ALA A 105 -7.40 14.03 -0.10
C ALA A 105 -7.48 12.52 -0.37
N ALA A 106 -7.35 11.70 0.67
CA ALA A 106 -7.30 10.25 0.60
C ALA A 106 -8.48 9.60 1.31
N GLU A 107 -9.32 8.89 0.58
CA GLU A 107 -10.30 7.96 1.15
C GLU A 107 -9.67 6.58 1.25
N VAL A 108 -9.66 5.97 2.43
CA VAL A 108 -9.10 4.64 2.63
C VAL A 108 -10.20 3.60 2.57
N ARG A 109 -10.02 2.60 1.71
CA ARG A 109 -10.84 1.41 1.61
C ARG A 109 -10.06 0.23 2.18
N MET A 110 -10.46 -0.17 3.37
CA MET A 110 -9.98 -1.36 4.03
C MET A 110 -10.78 -2.55 3.51
N TYR A 111 -10.07 -3.61 3.17
CA TYR A 111 -10.65 -4.90 2.80
C TYR A 111 -10.25 -5.96 3.82
N ALA A 112 -11.22 -6.80 4.20
CA ALA A 112 -10.98 -7.91 5.12
C ALA A 112 -9.90 -8.85 4.58
N ASP A 113 -8.92 -9.20 5.41
CA ASP A 113 -7.84 -10.16 5.09
C ASP A 113 -8.36 -11.57 4.73
N SER A 114 -9.56 -11.89 5.21
CA SER A 114 -10.29 -13.12 4.98
C SER A 114 -10.99 -13.20 3.61
N HIS A 115 -10.98 -12.14 2.80
CA HIS A 115 -11.59 -12.18 1.46
C HIS A 115 -10.92 -13.21 0.56
N THR A 116 -11.74 -13.98 -0.16
CA THR A 116 -11.24 -14.87 -1.21
C THR A 116 -10.67 -14.06 -2.38
N ALA A 117 -9.84 -14.70 -3.22
CA ALA A 117 -9.30 -14.06 -4.42
C ALA A 117 -10.38 -13.49 -5.33
N ASP A 118 -11.47 -14.24 -5.57
CA ASP A 118 -12.60 -13.81 -6.39
C ASP A 118 -13.32 -12.59 -5.79
N ALA A 119 -13.50 -12.56 -4.47
CA ALA A 119 -14.11 -11.43 -3.77
C ALA A 119 -13.23 -10.19 -3.86
N ALA A 120 -11.94 -10.31 -3.54
CA ALA A 120 -10.97 -9.22 -3.64
C ALA A 120 -10.88 -8.66 -5.07
N GLN A 121 -10.82 -9.53 -6.08
CA GLN A 121 -10.84 -9.14 -7.48
C GLN A 121 -12.15 -8.40 -7.86
N ALA A 122 -13.30 -8.88 -7.37
CA ALA A 122 -14.58 -8.21 -7.60
C ALA A 122 -14.62 -6.81 -6.94
N HIS A 123 -14.00 -6.64 -5.77
CA HIS A 123 -13.83 -5.31 -5.17
C HIS A 123 -12.95 -4.39 -6.03
N GLY A 124 -11.86 -4.90 -6.61
CA GLY A 124 -11.04 -4.18 -7.58
C GLY A 124 -11.83 -3.68 -8.79
N ARG A 125 -12.66 -4.55 -9.39
CA ARG A 125 -13.54 -4.17 -10.52
C ARG A 125 -14.56 -3.10 -10.13
N ARG A 126 -15.16 -3.20 -8.94
CA ARG A 126 -16.09 -2.18 -8.43
C ARG A 126 -15.38 -0.85 -8.20
N LEU A 127 -14.16 -0.88 -7.65
CA LEU A 127 -13.38 0.32 -7.43
C LEU A 127 -12.99 0.99 -8.76
N ARG A 128 -12.60 0.21 -9.76
CA ARG A 128 -12.36 0.70 -11.12
C ARG A 128 -13.59 1.44 -11.67
N ALA A 129 -14.77 0.85 -11.57
CA ALA A 129 -16.00 1.47 -12.07
C ALA A 129 -16.29 2.82 -11.37
N LEU A 130 -16.04 2.92 -10.06
CA LEU A 130 -16.18 4.18 -9.32
C LEU A 130 -15.15 5.24 -9.76
N ILE A 131 -13.93 4.83 -10.08
CA ILE A 131 -12.87 5.73 -10.56
C ILE A 131 -13.17 6.21 -11.98
N ASP A 132 -13.62 5.31 -12.87
CA ASP A 132 -13.94 5.63 -14.25
C ASP A 132 -15.17 6.57 -14.37
N ASP A 133 -16.08 6.56 -13.39
CA ASP A 133 -17.24 7.46 -13.31
C ASP A 133 -16.94 8.82 -12.65
N ALA A 134 -15.76 8.97 -12.04
CA ALA A 134 -15.39 10.21 -11.37
C ALA A 134 -15.14 11.36 -12.37
N ALA A 135 -15.69 12.53 -12.08
CA ALA A 135 -15.47 13.73 -12.89
C ALA A 135 -14.01 14.22 -12.86
N ASP A 136 -13.35 14.06 -11.72
CA ASP A 136 -11.96 14.46 -11.49
C ASP A 136 -11.03 13.24 -11.48
N PRO A 137 -9.74 13.40 -11.88
CA PRO A 137 -8.76 12.32 -11.81
C PRO A 137 -8.59 11.78 -10.38
N VAL A 138 -8.85 10.48 -10.20
CA VAL A 138 -8.63 9.76 -8.94
C VAL A 138 -7.47 8.79 -9.10
N GLY A 139 -6.40 8.95 -8.32
CA GLY A 139 -5.31 7.98 -8.25
C GLY A 139 -5.54 6.93 -7.16
N VAL A 140 -4.82 5.81 -7.26
CA VAL A 140 -4.92 4.75 -6.25
C VAL A 140 -3.59 4.53 -5.56
N LEU A 141 -3.60 4.42 -4.23
CA LEU A 141 -2.45 4.01 -3.43
C LEU A 141 -2.73 2.63 -2.84
N VAL A 142 -2.03 1.60 -3.32
CA VAL A 142 -2.10 0.24 -2.76
C VAL A 142 -1.05 0.10 -1.67
N VAL A 143 -1.48 -0.14 -0.45
CA VAL A 143 -0.62 -0.25 0.75
C VAL A 143 -0.57 -1.71 1.18
N ALA A 144 0.52 -2.40 0.85
CA ALA A 144 0.62 -3.85 0.93
C ALA A 144 2.07 -4.33 1.12
N ASP A 145 2.29 -5.20 2.10
CA ASP A 145 3.57 -5.88 2.30
C ASP A 145 3.60 -7.25 1.59
N GLY A 146 4.81 -7.74 1.31
CA GLY A 146 5.04 -9.09 0.80
C GLY A 146 5.06 -10.16 1.92
N ALA A 147 5.96 -11.13 1.77
CA ALA A 147 6.26 -12.11 2.80
C ALA A 147 6.96 -11.45 3.99
N HIS A 148 6.70 -11.93 5.20
CA HIS A 148 7.27 -11.41 6.46
C HIS A 148 8.11 -12.48 7.19
N THR A 149 8.59 -13.45 6.42
CA THR A 149 9.16 -14.73 6.85
C THR A 149 10.50 -15.04 6.18
N LEU A 150 11.19 -14.04 5.64
CA LEU A 150 12.33 -14.23 4.73
C LEU A 150 13.67 -14.48 5.46
N THR A 151 13.73 -14.19 6.76
CA THR A 151 14.92 -14.40 7.59
C THR A 151 14.52 -14.85 8.99
N ALA A 152 15.44 -15.44 9.75
CA ALA A 152 15.17 -15.88 11.13
C ALA A 152 14.78 -14.73 12.08
N SER A 153 15.19 -13.50 11.77
CA SER A 153 14.83 -12.30 12.54
C SER A 153 13.58 -11.59 12.04
N ALA A 154 12.95 -12.09 10.96
CA ALA A 154 11.73 -11.52 10.44
C ALA A 154 10.59 -11.68 11.45
N PRO A 155 9.60 -10.77 11.47
CA PRO A 155 8.51 -10.81 12.44
C PRO A 155 7.67 -12.10 12.36
N GLY A 156 7.58 -12.72 11.17
CA GLY A 156 6.93 -14.02 10.98
C GLY A 156 7.81 -15.24 11.22
N GLY A 157 9.08 -15.05 11.60
CA GLY A 157 10.08 -16.11 11.66
C GLY A 157 10.68 -16.44 10.29
N TYR A 158 11.20 -17.66 10.10
CA TYR A 158 11.79 -18.08 8.83
C TYR A 158 11.01 -19.23 8.20
N ASP A 159 10.64 -19.06 6.94
CA ASP A 159 10.12 -20.12 6.09
C ASP A 159 10.96 -20.21 4.80
N PRO A 160 11.60 -21.36 4.52
CA PRO A 160 12.46 -21.52 3.35
C PRO A 160 11.72 -21.39 2.01
N GLU A 161 10.39 -21.59 1.96
CA GLU A 161 9.60 -21.45 0.73
C GLU A 161 9.30 -19.98 0.39
N SER A 162 9.28 -19.11 1.42
CA SER A 162 8.90 -17.71 1.29
C SER A 162 9.81 -16.91 0.35
N GLY A 163 11.09 -17.26 0.21
CA GLY A 163 12.01 -16.57 -0.70
C GLY A 163 11.62 -16.67 -2.17
N ALA A 164 11.24 -17.87 -2.63
CA ALA A 164 10.82 -18.08 -4.02
C ALA A 164 9.48 -17.39 -4.31
N ILE A 165 8.55 -17.43 -3.35
CA ILE A 165 7.23 -16.80 -3.45
C ILE A 165 7.37 -15.28 -3.48
N GLN A 166 8.21 -14.69 -2.62
CA GLN A 166 8.48 -13.25 -2.64
C GLN A 166 9.07 -12.82 -3.98
N SER A 167 10.06 -13.54 -4.50
CA SER A 167 10.65 -13.22 -5.81
C SER A 167 9.60 -13.24 -6.93
N ALA A 168 8.69 -14.22 -6.91
CA ALA A 168 7.61 -14.30 -7.89
C ALA A 168 6.60 -13.14 -7.74
N LEU A 169 6.31 -12.70 -6.52
CA LEU A 169 5.51 -11.51 -6.26
C LEU A 169 6.20 -10.24 -6.79
N ASP A 170 7.49 -10.06 -6.49
CA ASP A 170 8.26 -8.89 -6.95
C ASP A 170 8.28 -8.83 -8.49
N ASP A 171 8.51 -9.95 -9.16
CA ASP A 171 8.50 -10.03 -10.63
C ASP A 171 7.12 -9.72 -11.20
N ALA A 172 6.05 -10.24 -10.61
CA ALA A 172 4.68 -9.93 -11.01
C ALA A 172 4.37 -8.43 -10.87
N LEU A 173 4.78 -7.82 -9.76
CA LEU A 173 4.61 -6.39 -9.49
C LEU A 173 5.43 -5.53 -10.47
N ALA A 174 6.64 -5.94 -10.82
CA ALA A 174 7.50 -5.21 -11.74
C ALA A 174 6.95 -5.13 -13.18
N VAL A 175 6.27 -6.19 -13.63
CA VAL A 175 5.79 -6.30 -15.03
C VAL A 175 4.29 -6.11 -15.19
N GLY A 176 3.52 -5.97 -14.12
CA GLY A 176 2.07 -5.81 -14.22
C GLY A 176 1.28 -7.13 -14.31
N ASP A 177 1.80 -8.25 -13.82
CA ASP A 177 1.14 -9.56 -13.94
C ASP A 177 0.00 -9.71 -12.91
N ALA A 178 -1.16 -9.14 -13.25
CA ALA A 178 -2.38 -9.25 -12.43
C ALA A 178 -2.83 -10.71 -12.21
N ALA A 179 -2.57 -11.62 -13.16
CA ALA A 179 -2.96 -13.02 -13.04
C ALA A 179 -2.09 -13.78 -12.03
N ALA A 180 -0.82 -13.39 -11.87
CA ALA A 180 0.02 -13.88 -10.78
C ALA A 180 -0.46 -13.39 -9.41
N LEU A 181 -0.90 -12.12 -9.29
CA LEU A 181 -1.42 -11.58 -8.02
C LEU A 181 -2.66 -12.34 -7.52
N LEU A 182 -3.51 -12.84 -8.42
CA LEU A 182 -4.67 -13.67 -8.07
C LEU A 182 -4.33 -15.04 -7.47
N ARG A 183 -3.09 -15.51 -7.64
CA ARG A 183 -2.62 -16.83 -7.18
C ARG A 183 -1.72 -16.75 -5.95
N LEU A 184 -1.59 -15.58 -5.34
CA LEU A 184 -0.77 -15.41 -4.14
C LEU A 184 -1.30 -16.27 -2.98
N PRO A 185 -0.41 -16.93 -2.22
CA PRO A 185 -0.80 -17.74 -1.08
C PRO A 185 -1.29 -16.87 0.08
N GLU A 186 -2.08 -17.47 0.98
CA GLU A 186 -2.77 -16.78 2.08
C GLU A 186 -1.84 -16.03 3.04
N TRP A 187 -0.60 -16.49 3.20
CA TRP A 187 0.38 -15.92 4.14
C TRP A 187 1.14 -14.69 3.61
N ILE A 188 0.90 -14.26 2.37
CA ILE A 188 1.38 -12.95 1.91
C ILE A 188 0.55 -11.87 2.60
N VAL A 189 1.21 -10.99 3.35
CA VAL A 189 0.55 -10.00 4.22
C VAL A 189 -0.43 -9.13 3.44
N GLY A 190 0.00 -8.61 2.30
CA GLY A 190 -0.79 -7.76 1.42
C GLY A 190 -1.68 -8.49 0.41
N ARG A 191 -1.87 -9.82 0.51
CA ARG A 191 -2.54 -10.64 -0.53
C ARG A 191 -3.82 -10.01 -1.05
N VAL A 192 -4.74 -9.63 -0.14
CA VAL A 192 -6.05 -9.09 -0.54
C VAL A 192 -5.90 -7.77 -1.30
N ALA A 193 -5.02 -6.88 -0.87
CA ALA A 193 -4.76 -5.62 -1.57
C ALA A 193 -4.18 -5.85 -2.98
N TYR A 194 -3.28 -6.82 -3.15
CA TYR A 194 -2.76 -7.22 -4.47
C TYR A 194 -3.84 -7.81 -5.37
N GLN A 195 -4.80 -8.54 -4.82
CA GLN A 195 -5.91 -9.11 -5.58
C GLN A 195 -6.97 -8.05 -5.95
N VAL A 196 -7.18 -7.05 -5.10
CA VAL A 196 -7.93 -5.83 -5.45
C VAL A 196 -7.22 -5.07 -6.58
N LEU A 197 -5.89 -4.91 -6.52
CA LEU A 197 -5.09 -4.31 -7.58
C LEU A 197 -5.25 -5.06 -8.92
N ALA A 198 -5.27 -6.39 -8.90
CA ALA A 198 -5.51 -7.20 -10.09
C ALA A 198 -6.89 -6.88 -10.71
N GLY A 199 -7.95 -6.83 -9.91
CA GLY A 199 -9.29 -6.45 -10.37
C GLY A 199 -9.39 -5.01 -10.87
N LEU A 200 -8.61 -4.10 -10.28
CA LEU A 200 -8.54 -2.68 -10.66
C LEU A 200 -7.95 -2.50 -12.07
N THR A 201 -7.08 -3.41 -12.50
CA THR A 201 -6.26 -3.25 -13.71
C THR A 201 -6.58 -4.23 -14.84
N GLU A 202 -7.66 -5.00 -14.78
CA GLU A 202 -7.97 -6.01 -15.80
C GLU A 202 -7.94 -5.49 -17.27
N PRO A 203 -7.37 -6.24 -18.23
CA PRO A 203 -6.68 -7.54 -18.05
C PRO A 203 -5.23 -7.41 -17.51
N GLY A 204 -4.72 -6.19 -17.43
CA GLY A 204 -3.41 -5.81 -16.89
C GLY A 204 -3.18 -4.31 -17.14
N PRO A 205 -2.20 -3.68 -16.47
CA PRO A 205 -1.89 -2.28 -16.68
C PRO A 205 -1.30 -2.04 -18.08
N ALA A 206 -1.49 -0.84 -18.62
CA ALA A 206 -0.84 -0.36 -19.83
C ALA A 206 0.69 -0.17 -19.66
N GLY A 207 1.16 -0.03 -18.41
CA GLY A 207 2.58 0.01 -18.10
C GLY A 207 2.83 -0.16 -16.60
N ALA A 208 4.00 -0.70 -16.27
CA ALA A 208 4.47 -0.88 -14.90
C ALA A 208 5.91 -0.36 -14.79
N ARG A 209 6.23 0.21 -13.63
CA ARG A 209 7.57 0.69 -13.31
C ARG A 209 7.90 0.38 -11.86
N GLU A 210 8.88 -0.49 -11.67
CA GLU A 210 9.51 -0.72 -10.37
C GLU A 210 10.39 0.48 -10.00
N LEU A 211 10.31 0.88 -8.72
CA LEU A 211 11.16 1.88 -8.11
C LEU A 211 12.04 1.29 -7.01
N TYR A 212 11.55 0.24 -6.35
CA TYR A 212 12.27 -0.47 -5.30
C TYR A 212 11.75 -1.90 -5.16
N ARG A 213 12.68 -2.83 -4.94
CA ARG A 213 12.42 -4.15 -4.33
C ARG A 213 13.49 -4.43 -3.28
N GLY A 214 13.11 -5.06 -2.18
CA GLY A 214 14.04 -5.42 -1.12
C GLY A 214 13.36 -6.08 0.06
N ALA A 215 14.15 -6.65 0.97
CA ALA A 215 13.64 -7.35 2.14
C ALA A 215 14.32 -6.95 3.47
N PRO A 216 14.43 -5.65 3.80
CA PRO A 216 15.03 -5.25 5.07
C PRO A 216 14.24 -5.83 6.23
N TYR A 217 14.96 -6.27 7.27
CA TYR A 217 14.39 -6.98 8.42
C TYR A 217 13.60 -8.25 8.08
N GLY A 218 13.80 -8.82 6.89
CA GLY A 218 13.18 -10.06 6.46
C GLY A 218 11.71 -9.94 6.02
N VAL A 219 11.26 -8.70 5.73
CA VAL A 219 9.92 -8.43 5.17
C VAL A 219 10.07 -7.91 3.74
N GLY A 220 9.40 -8.55 2.78
CA GLY A 220 9.41 -8.17 1.37
C GLY A 220 8.68 -6.86 1.13
N TYR A 221 9.39 -5.88 0.59
CA TYR A 221 8.90 -4.55 0.27
C TYR A 221 9.07 -4.27 -1.22
N PHE A 222 8.00 -3.75 -1.81
CA PHE A 222 7.97 -3.28 -3.19
C PHE A 222 7.47 -1.83 -3.21
N ALA A 223 8.08 -0.99 -4.05
CA ALA A 223 7.54 0.31 -4.39
C ALA A 223 7.54 0.48 -5.91
N GLY A 224 6.42 0.92 -6.48
CA GLY A 224 6.31 1.06 -7.92
C GLY A 224 5.04 1.76 -8.37
N VAL A 225 4.91 1.94 -9.68
CA VAL A 225 3.79 2.63 -10.31
C VAL A 225 3.25 1.80 -11.45
N TRP A 226 1.93 1.60 -11.46
CA TRP A 226 1.19 1.02 -12.58
C TRP A 226 0.31 2.09 -13.24
N HIS A 227 0.13 1.97 -14.55
CA HIS A 227 -0.78 2.78 -15.34
C HIS A 227 -1.91 1.89 -15.87
N PRO A 228 -3.18 2.09 -15.46
CA PRO A 228 -4.31 1.26 -15.88
C PRO A 228 -4.75 1.49 -17.34
#